data_AF-A0A9P5W2I2-F1
#
_entry.id   AF-A0A9P5W2I2-F1
#
_cell.length_a   1.000
_cell.length_b   1.000
_cell.length_c   1.000
_cell.angle_alpha   90.00
_cell.angle_beta   90.00
_cell.angle_gamma   90.00
#
_symmetry.space_group_name_H-M   'P 1'
#
loop_
_entity.id
_entity.type
_entity.pdbx_description
1 polymer ?
#
loop_
_entity_poly.entity_id
_entity_poly.type
_entity_poly.pdbx_seq_one_letter_code
_entity_poly.pdbx_strand_id
1 'polypeptide(L)'
;MLSDLTVREILMHSARMRQPIHMSLNEKRLKELEVIKFLGIGHIMDNPIGDVETRGISGGERKRVNIGMELFASPSIPFLDEPTSGLDSATSLESDDLLLLGAGGRVVYSGPKDEAAHYFESIGYPVPGDENPADFFIPIAAGRVDKLPTLHDKNNIGERRGNSEVKSSKERISDLFNHWEEYHENMKLGKL
;
A
#
# COMPACT_ATOMS: atom_id res chain seq x y z
N MET A 1 19.74 -9.94 10.01
CA MET A 1 19.81 -11.19 9.21
C MET A 1 21.28 -11.58 9.14
N LEU A 2 21.63 -12.85 9.37
CA LEU A 2 23.03 -13.29 9.34
C LEU A 2 23.54 -13.22 7.89
N SER A 3 24.55 -12.40 7.62
CA SER A 3 25.01 -12.11 6.24
C SER A 3 25.75 -13.27 5.58
N ASP A 4 26.41 -14.11 6.38
CA ASP A 4 27.21 -15.24 5.90
C ASP A 4 26.38 -16.46 5.46
N LEU A 5 25.09 -16.49 5.80
CA LEU A 5 24.21 -17.61 5.45
C LEU A 5 23.60 -17.40 4.06
N THR A 6 23.30 -18.51 3.40
CA THR A 6 22.48 -18.53 2.19
C THR A 6 21.01 -18.25 2.50
N VAL A 7 20.26 -17.82 1.48
CA VAL A 7 18.80 -17.66 1.56
C VAL A 7 18.14 -18.95 2.05
N ARG A 8 18.56 -20.11 1.52
CA ARG A 8 18.08 -21.43 1.93
C ARG A 8 18.29 -21.70 3.41
N GLU A 9 19.50 -21.46 3.91
CA GLU A 9 19.83 -21.75 5.31
C GLU A 9 19.00 -20.92 6.27
N ILE A 10 18.80 -19.63 5.97
CA ILE A 10 17.99 -18.74 6.79
C ILE A 10 16.51 -19.10 6.76
N LEU A 11 15.96 -19.39 5.57
CA LEU A 11 14.55 -19.79 5.46
C LEU A 11 14.30 -21.13 6.17
N MET A 12 15.17 -22.11 5.97
CA MET A 12 15.12 -23.41 6.65
C MET A 12 15.21 -23.25 8.16
N HIS A 13 16.11 -22.41 8.65
CA HIS A 13 16.25 -22.13 10.08
C HIS A 13 14.99 -21.48 10.64
N SER A 14 14.46 -20.46 9.95
CA SER A 14 13.22 -19.77 10.35
C SER A 14 12.02 -20.71 10.37
N ALA A 15 11.84 -21.50 9.31
CA ALA A 15 10.74 -22.48 9.20
C ALA A 15 10.77 -23.48 10.35
N ARG A 16 11.94 -24.06 10.66
CA ARG A 16 12.08 -25.04 11.76
C ARG A 16 11.72 -24.44 13.12
N MET A 17 12.11 -23.20 13.37
CA MET A 17 11.93 -22.52 14.65
C MET A 17 10.53 -21.93 14.84
N ARG A 18 9.92 -21.42 13.77
CA ARG A 18 8.65 -20.67 13.83
C ARG A 18 7.42 -21.49 13.49
N GLN A 19 7.57 -22.64 12.83
CA GLN A 19 6.43 -23.53 12.56
C GLN A 19 6.08 -24.40 13.77
N PRO A 20 4.79 -24.74 13.96
CA PRO A 20 4.35 -25.53 15.10
C PRO A 20 5.11 -26.84 15.29
N ILE A 21 5.30 -27.25 16.55
CA ILE A 21 6.07 -28.46 16.89
C ILE A 21 5.39 -29.76 16.42
N HIS A 22 4.06 -29.74 16.27
CA HIS A 22 3.27 -30.88 15.82
C HIS A 22 3.32 -31.10 14.30
N MET A 23 3.82 -30.12 13.54
CA MET A 23 3.97 -30.24 12.09
C MET A 23 5.17 -31.13 11.76
N SER A 24 4.95 -32.15 10.92
CA SER A 24 6.00 -33.06 10.48
C SER A 24 7.04 -32.35 9.61
N LEU A 25 8.26 -32.91 9.54
CA LEU A 25 9.32 -32.35 8.68
C LEU A 25 8.92 -32.23 7.21
N ASN A 26 8.08 -33.16 6.71
CA ASN A 26 7.59 -33.11 5.34
C ASN A 26 6.61 -31.95 5.14
N GLU A 27 5.66 -31.74 6.06
CA GLU A 27 4.72 -30.60 5.99
C GLU A 27 5.45 -29.27 6.10
N LYS A 28 6.44 -29.17 7.00
CA LYS A 28 7.31 -27.99 7.14
C LYS A 28 7.99 -27.65 5.81
N ARG A 29 8.53 -28.68 5.14
CA ARG A 29 9.20 -28.57 3.84
C ARG A 29 8.24 -28.24 2.69
N LEU A 30 7.02 -28.78 2.69
CA LEU A 30 6.01 -28.42 1.68
C LEU A 30 5.65 -26.93 1.79
N LYS A 31 5.39 -26.44 3.00
CA LYS A 31 5.14 -25.02 3.24
C LYS A 31 6.32 -24.13 2.85
N GLU A 32 7.54 -24.59 3.09
CA GLU A 32 8.76 -23.91 2.61
C GLU A 32 8.75 -23.73 1.09
N LEU A 33 8.49 -24.81 0.34
CA LEU A 33 8.45 -24.76 -1.13
C LEU A 33 7.33 -23.86 -1.66
N GLU A 34 6.17 -23.87 -1.00
CA GLU A 34 5.06 -22.96 -1.32
C GLU A 34 5.45 -21.50 -1.14
N VAL A 35 6.06 -21.14 0.00
CA VAL A 35 6.52 -19.77 0.29
C VAL A 35 7.59 -19.33 -0.70
N ILE A 36 8.56 -20.18 -1.02
CA ILE A 36 9.62 -19.89 -2.00
C ILE A 36 9.02 -19.60 -3.38
N LYS A 37 8.06 -20.41 -3.81
CA LYS A 37 7.37 -20.24 -5.09
C LYS A 37 6.53 -18.97 -5.10
N PHE A 38 5.75 -18.74 -4.05
CA PHE A 38 4.89 -17.56 -3.91
C PHE A 38 5.69 -16.26 -3.97
N LEU A 39 6.84 -16.21 -3.33
CA LEU A 39 7.71 -15.03 -3.31
C LEU A 39 8.61 -14.91 -4.53
N GLY A 40 8.63 -15.89 -5.44
CA GLY A 40 9.50 -15.86 -6.63
C GLY A 40 10.99 -15.74 -6.29
N ILE A 41 11.44 -16.35 -5.18
CA ILE A 41 12.83 -16.29 -4.70
C ILE A 41 13.62 -17.59 -4.97
N GLY A 42 13.07 -18.50 -5.75
CA GLY A 42 13.69 -19.80 -6.05
C GLY A 42 15.07 -19.68 -6.70
N HIS A 43 15.32 -18.65 -7.51
CA HIS A 43 16.59 -18.45 -8.23
C HIS A 43 17.74 -17.93 -7.35
N ILE A 44 17.46 -17.44 -6.14
CA ILE A 44 18.48 -16.91 -5.21
C ILE A 44 18.76 -17.81 -4.01
N MET A 45 18.17 -19.01 -3.96
CA MET A 45 18.18 -19.86 -2.77
C MET A 45 19.59 -20.20 -2.27
N ASP A 46 20.55 -20.34 -3.19
CA ASP A 46 21.93 -20.72 -2.87
C ASP A 46 22.89 -19.51 -2.82
N ASN A 47 22.35 -18.29 -2.94
CA ASN A 47 23.12 -17.06 -2.84
C ASN A 47 23.28 -16.66 -1.36
N PRO A 48 24.44 -16.10 -0.96
CA PRO A 48 24.60 -15.52 0.36
C PRO A 48 23.71 -14.29 0.52
N ILE A 49 23.20 -14.08 1.72
CA ILE A 49 22.43 -12.88 2.06
C ILE A 49 23.30 -11.64 1.89
N GLY A 50 24.55 -11.66 2.37
CA GLY A 50 25.47 -10.53 2.34
C GLY A 50 25.01 -9.33 3.17
N ASP A 51 25.86 -8.32 3.24
CA ASP A 51 25.65 -7.06 3.97
C ASP A 51 26.23 -5.86 3.20
N VAL A 52 26.58 -4.79 3.91
CA VAL A 52 27.15 -3.56 3.31
C VAL A 52 28.57 -3.80 2.80
N GLU A 53 29.30 -4.75 3.39
CA GLU A 53 30.70 -5.05 3.07
C GLU A 53 30.82 -6.25 2.12
N THR A 54 29.90 -7.21 2.22
CA THR A 54 29.85 -8.43 1.40
C THR A 54 28.69 -8.40 0.41
N ARG A 55 29.00 -8.44 -0.89
CA ARG A 55 27.98 -8.49 -1.94
C ARG A 55 27.14 -9.78 -1.80
N GLY A 56 25.84 -9.62 -1.60
CA GLY A 56 24.87 -10.71 -1.56
C GLY A 56 23.65 -10.44 -2.43
N ILE A 57 22.46 -10.80 -1.95
CA ILE A 57 21.19 -10.56 -2.65
C ILE A 57 20.82 -9.07 -2.69
N SER A 58 20.02 -8.68 -3.69
CA SER A 58 19.52 -7.30 -3.84
C SER A 58 18.59 -6.88 -2.69
N GLY A 59 18.33 -5.58 -2.55
CA GLY A 59 17.43 -5.06 -1.52
C GLY A 59 16.00 -5.59 -1.65
N GLY A 60 15.45 -5.64 -2.87
CA GLY A 60 14.12 -6.20 -3.13
C GLY A 60 14.05 -7.70 -2.85
N GLU A 61 15.09 -8.46 -3.19
CA GLU A 61 15.20 -9.88 -2.86
C GLU A 61 15.27 -10.10 -1.34
N ARG A 62 16.07 -9.31 -0.62
CA ARG A 62 16.16 -9.34 0.85
C ARG A 62 14.82 -9.09 1.51
N LYS A 63 14.04 -8.15 0.97
CA LYS A 63 12.69 -7.85 1.45
C LYS A 63 11.75 -9.04 1.25
N ARG A 64 11.78 -9.69 0.08
CA ARG A 64 11.01 -10.91 -0.16
C ARG A 64 11.42 -12.04 0.79
N VAL A 65 12.72 -12.23 1.04
CA VAL A 65 13.22 -13.21 2.04
C VAL A 65 12.70 -12.90 3.45
N ASN A 66 12.72 -11.63 3.88
CA ASN A 66 12.14 -11.22 5.16
C ASN A 66 10.64 -11.55 5.27
N ILE A 67 9.87 -11.25 4.22
CA ILE A 67 8.44 -11.60 4.17
C ILE A 67 8.28 -13.12 4.32
N GLY A 68 9.08 -13.92 3.61
CA GLY A 68 9.05 -15.38 3.71
C GLY A 68 9.35 -15.90 5.12
N MET A 69 10.29 -15.28 5.83
CA MET A 69 10.58 -15.63 7.22
C MET A 69 9.38 -15.39 8.15
N GLU A 70 8.61 -14.34 7.92
CA GLU A 70 7.40 -14.03 8.70
C GLU A 70 6.24 -14.95 8.35
N LEU A 71 6.08 -15.34 7.07
CA LEU A 71 5.04 -16.29 6.65
C LEU A 71 5.19 -17.68 7.30
N PHE A 72 6.40 -18.08 7.70
CA PHE A 72 6.60 -19.34 8.43
C PHE A 72 6.00 -19.34 9.83
N ALA A 73 5.90 -18.19 10.48
CA ALA A 73 5.19 -18.06 11.76
C ALA A 73 3.68 -18.30 11.62
N SER A 74 3.16 -18.36 10.38
CA SER A 74 1.74 -18.56 10.07
C SER A 74 0.85 -17.59 10.86
N PRO A 75 1.14 -16.27 10.85
CA PRO A 75 0.32 -15.32 11.58
C PRO A 75 -1.10 -15.33 11.03
N SER A 76 -2.09 -15.26 11.91
CA SER A 76 -3.49 -15.13 11.49
C SER A 76 -3.75 -13.80 10.77
N ILE A 77 -2.98 -12.76 11.11
CA ILE A 77 -3.06 -11.42 10.52
C ILE A 77 -1.63 -10.88 10.37
N PRO A 78 -1.05 -10.82 9.15
CA PRO A 78 0.26 -10.22 8.93
C PRO A 78 0.15 -8.69 8.85
N PHE A 79 1.03 -7.97 9.57
CA PHE A 79 1.25 -6.54 9.38
C PHE A 79 2.54 -6.34 8.59
N LEU A 80 2.47 -5.66 7.46
CA LEU A 80 3.60 -5.42 6.57
C LEU A 80 3.78 -3.93 6.36
N ASP A 81 4.99 -3.42 6.64
CA ASP A 81 5.33 -2.02 6.38
C ASP A 81 5.91 -1.88 4.97
N GLU A 82 5.30 -1.00 4.17
CA GLU A 82 5.59 -0.74 2.75
C GLU A 82 5.87 -1.99 1.90
N PRO A 83 5.08 -3.09 1.89
CA PRO A 83 5.48 -4.37 1.28
C PRO A 83 5.85 -4.29 -0.21
N THR A 84 5.34 -3.29 -0.93
CA THR A 84 5.53 -3.08 -2.37
C THR A 84 6.68 -2.13 -2.73
N SER A 85 7.31 -1.44 -1.76
CA SER A 85 8.42 -0.53 -2.09
C SER A 85 9.58 -1.26 -2.77
N GLY A 86 9.98 -0.77 -3.96
CA GLY A 86 11.02 -1.38 -4.80
C GLY A 86 10.56 -2.53 -5.72
N LEU A 87 9.25 -2.78 -5.86
CA LEU A 87 8.68 -3.62 -6.91
C LEU A 87 8.34 -2.77 -8.15
N ASP A 88 8.20 -3.42 -9.32
CA ASP A 88 7.69 -2.76 -10.51
C ASP A 88 6.19 -2.41 -10.34
N SER A 89 5.76 -1.34 -11.01
CA SER A 89 4.40 -0.79 -10.90
C SER A 89 3.30 -1.76 -11.33
N ALA A 90 3.63 -2.75 -12.18
CA ALA A 90 2.69 -3.76 -12.65
C ALA A 90 2.33 -4.80 -11.57
N THR A 91 3.24 -5.10 -10.64
CA THR A 91 3.03 -6.15 -9.61
C THR A 91 2.35 -5.62 -8.33
N SER A 92 2.19 -4.30 -8.18
CA SER A 92 1.64 -3.68 -6.95
C SER A 92 0.12 -3.47 -6.93
N LEU A 93 -0.62 -3.96 -7.94
CA LEU A 93 -2.03 -3.60 -8.19
C LEU A 93 -3.07 -4.47 -7.45
N GLU A 94 -2.65 -5.45 -6.66
CA GLU A 94 -3.53 -6.45 -6.01
C GLU A 94 -3.92 -6.10 -4.55
N SER A 95 -4.15 -4.83 -4.22
CA SER A 95 -4.81 -4.49 -2.95
C SER A 95 -6.32 -4.45 -3.12
N ASP A 96 -7.08 -5.06 -2.21
CA ASP A 96 -8.56 -5.06 -2.26
C ASP A 96 -9.13 -3.76 -1.66
N ASP A 97 -8.67 -3.39 -0.47
CA ASP A 97 -9.08 -2.18 0.23
C ASP A 97 -7.93 -1.15 0.29
N LEU A 98 -8.31 0.13 0.25
CA LEU A 98 -7.43 1.28 0.36
C LEU A 98 -7.78 2.09 1.61
N LEU A 99 -6.80 2.33 2.47
CA LEU A 99 -6.86 3.31 3.56
C LEU A 99 -5.94 4.48 3.24
N LEU A 100 -6.51 5.67 3.10
CA LEU A 100 -5.76 6.89 2.87
C LEU A 100 -5.83 7.80 4.09
N LEU A 101 -4.67 8.11 4.65
CA LEU A 101 -4.53 9.01 5.81
C LEU A 101 -4.01 10.37 5.37
N GLY A 102 -4.75 11.42 5.75
CA GLY A 102 -4.29 12.79 5.70
C GLY A 102 -3.38 13.16 6.86
N ALA A 103 -2.77 14.34 6.79
CA ALA A 103 -1.85 14.79 7.84
C ALA A 103 -2.53 14.83 9.22
N GLY A 104 -1.81 14.35 10.24
CA GLY A 104 -2.36 14.20 11.59
C GLY A 104 -3.16 12.91 11.80
N GLY A 105 -3.08 11.94 10.87
CA GLY A 105 -3.70 10.61 11.01
C GLY A 105 -5.20 10.59 10.76
N ARG A 106 -5.75 11.62 10.11
CA ARG A 106 -7.18 11.70 9.77
C ARG A 106 -7.48 10.81 8.57
N VAL A 107 -8.54 10.02 8.63
CA VAL A 107 -8.97 9.21 7.50
C VAL A 107 -9.55 10.13 6.42
N VAL A 108 -9.01 10.02 5.21
CA VAL A 108 -9.52 10.72 4.02
C VAL A 108 -10.34 9.76 3.15
N TYR A 109 -9.99 8.47 3.17
CA TYR A 109 -10.72 7.40 2.49
C TYR A 109 -10.43 6.06 3.18
N SER A 110 -11.43 5.18 3.28
CA SER A 110 -11.28 3.81 3.76
C SER A 110 -12.33 2.89 3.12
N GLY A 111 -11.96 2.14 2.09
CA GLY A 111 -12.88 1.24 1.39
C GLY A 111 -12.25 0.54 0.18
N PRO A 112 -13.06 -0.11 -0.68
CA PRO A 112 -12.57 -0.83 -1.85
C PRO A 112 -11.80 0.06 -2.81
N LYS A 113 -10.62 -0.38 -3.29
CA LYS A 113 -9.78 0.45 -4.18
C LYS A 113 -10.51 0.98 -5.42
N ASP A 114 -11.46 0.20 -5.95
CA ASP A 114 -12.20 0.51 -7.17
C ASP A 114 -13.23 1.63 -6.97
N GLU A 115 -13.65 1.87 -5.72
CA GLU A 115 -14.58 2.95 -5.35
C GLU A 115 -13.86 4.27 -5.01
N ALA A 116 -12.55 4.24 -4.76
CA ALA A 116 -11.79 5.41 -4.36
C ALA A 116 -11.92 6.54 -5.40
N ALA A 117 -11.82 6.23 -6.70
CA ALA A 117 -11.97 7.22 -7.77
C ALA A 117 -13.36 7.89 -7.76
N HIS A 118 -14.41 7.11 -7.57
CA HIS A 118 -15.79 7.62 -7.50
C HIS A 118 -16.00 8.53 -6.28
N TYR A 119 -15.44 8.15 -5.12
CA TYR A 119 -15.46 9.01 -3.94
C TYR A 119 -14.78 10.36 -4.21
N PHE A 120 -13.55 10.37 -4.73
CA PHE A 120 -12.82 11.60 -5.03
C PHE A 120 -13.54 12.47 -6.07
N GLU A 121 -14.16 11.86 -7.08
CA GLU A 121 -15.00 12.58 -8.04
C GLU A 121 -16.19 13.27 -7.37
N SER A 122 -16.88 12.60 -6.44
CA SER A 122 -18.05 13.14 -5.73
C SER A 122 -17.74 14.39 -4.89
N ILE A 123 -16.51 14.52 -4.39
CA ILE A 123 -16.04 15.69 -3.61
C ILE A 123 -15.36 16.77 -4.48
N GLY A 124 -15.35 16.58 -5.81
CA GLY A 124 -14.86 17.56 -6.79
C GLY A 124 -13.44 17.35 -7.29
N TYR A 125 -12.89 16.13 -7.15
CA TYR A 125 -11.56 15.75 -7.63
C TYR A 125 -11.68 14.59 -8.64
N PRO A 126 -12.12 14.85 -9.88
CA PRO A 126 -12.19 13.81 -10.91
C PRO A 126 -10.77 13.37 -11.29
N VAL A 127 -10.51 12.06 -11.25
CA VAL A 127 -9.21 11.49 -11.62
C VAL A 127 -9.05 11.59 -13.15
N PRO A 128 -7.96 12.19 -13.66
CA PRO A 128 -7.67 12.19 -15.08
C PRO A 128 -7.49 10.76 -15.60
N GLY A 129 -8.14 10.41 -16.72
CA GLY A 129 -8.16 9.04 -17.25
C GLY A 129 -6.80 8.45 -17.64
N ASP A 130 -5.78 9.29 -17.78
CA ASP A 130 -4.41 8.89 -18.18
C ASP A 130 -3.42 8.88 -17.01
N GLU A 131 -3.87 9.19 -15.78
CA GLU A 131 -3.01 9.29 -14.59
C GLU A 131 -3.22 8.12 -13.62
N ASN A 132 -2.15 7.78 -12.88
CA ASN A 132 -2.24 6.83 -11.78
C ASN A 132 -3.08 7.44 -10.63
N PRO A 133 -4.20 6.83 -10.22
CA PRO A 133 -5.05 7.37 -9.16
C PRO A 133 -4.32 7.64 -7.84
N ALA A 134 -3.32 6.81 -7.49
CA ALA A 134 -2.54 6.99 -6.26
C ALA A 134 -1.73 8.30 -6.28
N ASP A 135 -1.13 8.64 -7.43
CA ASP A 135 -0.37 9.88 -7.61
C ASP A 135 -1.27 11.12 -7.52
N PHE A 136 -2.56 10.96 -7.82
CA PHE A 136 -3.57 12.00 -7.70
C PHE A 136 -4.12 12.13 -6.27
N PHE A 137 -4.39 11.03 -5.57
CA PHE A 137 -4.97 11.04 -4.21
C PHE A 137 -3.98 11.53 -3.14
N ILE A 138 -2.70 11.21 -3.26
CA ILE A 138 -1.68 11.53 -2.24
C ILE A 138 -1.54 13.06 -2.03
N PRO A 139 -1.38 13.89 -3.07
CA PRO A 139 -1.33 15.34 -2.91
C PRO A 139 -2.61 15.94 -2.29
N ILE A 140 -3.78 15.36 -2.61
CA ILE A 140 -5.07 15.79 -2.08
C ILE A 140 -5.14 15.49 -0.57
N ALA A 141 -4.83 14.26 -0.16
CA ALA A 141 -4.79 13.87 1.26
C ALA A 141 -3.75 14.66 2.07
N ALA A 142 -2.65 15.08 1.42
CA ALA A 142 -1.66 15.98 2.02
C ALA A 142 -2.14 17.44 2.14
N GLY A 143 -3.33 17.77 1.63
CA GLY A 143 -3.88 19.13 1.64
C GLY A 143 -3.08 20.08 0.75
N ARG A 144 -2.41 19.59 -0.30
CA ARG A 144 -1.57 20.39 -1.21
C ARG A 144 -2.31 20.86 -2.46
N VAL A 145 -3.51 20.35 -2.70
CA VAL A 145 -4.30 20.63 -3.89
C VAL A 145 -5.50 21.49 -3.52
N ASP A 146 -5.55 22.69 -4.07
CA ASP A 146 -6.78 23.49 -4.09
C ASP A 146 -7.77 22.84 -5.06
N LYS A 147 -9.08 22.85 -4.75
CA LYS A 147 -10.10 22.27 -5.63
C LYS A 147 -9.84 22.72 -7.07
N LEU A 148 -9.59 21.76 -7.97
CA LEU A 148 -9.51 22.06 -9.39
C LEU A 148 -10.88 22.61 -9.84
N PRO A 149 -10.92 23.67 -10.66
CA PRO A 149 -12.17 24.13 -11.23
C PRO A 149 -12.76 22.95 -11.99
N THR A 150 -13.97 22.53 -11.60
CA THR A 150 -14.66 21.43 -12.26
C THR A 150 -14.71 21.66 -13.78
N LEU A 151 -14.70 20.60 -14.59
CA LEU A 151 -14.85 20.70 -16.05
C LEU A 151 -16.16 21.40 -16.49
N HIS A 152 -17.09 21.64 -15.57
CA HIS A 152 -18.28 22.48 -15.77
C HIS A 152 -18.03 23.99 -15.76
N ASP A 153 -16.85 24.48 -15.35
CA ASP A 153 -16.51 25.92 -15.34
C ASP A 153 -15.90 26.42 -16.65
N LYS A 154 -15.73 25.56 -17.67
CA LYS A 154 -15.17 25.99 -18.98
C LYS A 154 -16.05 26.99 -19.74
N ASN A 155 -17.30 27.19 -19.33
CA ASN A 155 -18.21 28.15 -19.95
C ASN A 155 -18.27 29.52 -19.24
N ASN A 156 -17.45 29.77 -18.21
CA ASN A 156 -17.43 31.03 -17.47
C ASN A 156 -16.00 31.60 -17.30
N ILE A 157 -15.24 31.64 -18.40
CA ILE A 157 -13.88 32.23 -18.42
C ILE A 157 -13.92 33.78 -18.36
N GLY A 158 -15.12 34.38 -18.40
CA GLY A 158 -15.33 35.78 -18.08
C GLY A 158 -15.94 35.91 -16.68
N GLU A 159 -15.29 36.68 -15.81
CA GLU A 159 -15.85 37.15 -14.54
C GLU A 159 -16.00 36.13 -13.41
N ARG A 160 -14.89 35.87 -12.70
CA ARG A 160 -14.84 35.91 -11.22
C ARG A 160 -13.38 35.85 -10.73
N ARG A 161 -12.70 37.00 -10.81
CA ARG A 161 -11.69 37.35 -9.79
C ARG A 161 -12.45 37.74 -8.53
N GLY A 162 -12.86 36.76 -7.75
CA GLY A 162 -13.43 36.96 -6.42
C GLY A 162 -12.71 36.03 -5.47
N ASN A 163 -12.09 36.59 -4.43
CA ASN A 163 -11.46 35.92 -3.29
C ASN A 163 -11.95 34.48 -3.05
N SER A 164 -11.27 33.48 -3.62
CA SER A 164 -11.21 32.19 -2.94
C SER A 164 -10.14 32.37 -1.86
N GLU A 165 -10.55 32.48 -0.60
CA GLU A 165 -9.61 32.36 0.52
C GLU A 165 -8.86 31.05 0.32
N VAL A 166 -7.55 31.15 0.08
CA VAL A 166 -6.68 29.99 -0.03
C VAL A 166 -6.67 29.34 1.34
N LYS A 167 -7.50 28.30 1.50
CA LYS A 167 -7.62 27.57 2.77
C LYS A 167 -6.25 27.08 3.22
N SER A 168 -6.02 27.03 4.51
CA SER A 168 -4.82 26.39 5.05
C SER A 168 -4.83 24.90 4.71
N SER A 169 -3.66 24.27 4.60
CA SER A 169 -3.57 22.81 4.41
C SER A 169 -4.31 22.06 5.53
N LYS A 170 -4.28 22.59 6.76
CA LYS A 170 -5.03 22.02 7.90
C LYS A 170 -6.55 22.06 7.68
N GLU A 171 -7.06 23.15 7.13
CA GLU A 171 -8.49 23.33 6.86
C GLU A 171 -8.94 22.39 5.74
N ARG A 172 -8.16 22.29 4.66
CA ARG A 172 -8.44 21.35 3.56
C ARG A 172 -8.51 19.90 4.04
N ILE A 173 -7.58 19.49 4.90
CA ILE A 173 -7.59 18.12 5.47
C ILE A 173 -8.79 17.91 6.40
N SER A 174 -9.18 18.94 7.17
CA SER A 174 -10.37 18.85 8.01
C SER A 174 -11.65 18.73 7.17
N ASP A 175 -11.74 19.45 6.05
CA ASP A 175 -12.86 19.34 5.12
C ASP A 175 -12.91 17.93 4.52
N LEU A 176 -11.78 17.38 4.05
CA LEU A 176 -11.72 16.02 3.50
C LEU A 176 -12.18 14.96 4.51
N PHE A 177 -11.74 15.09 5.76
CA PHE A 177 -12.18 14.20 6.85
C PHE A 177 -13.70 14.28 7.06
N ASN A 178 -14.28 15.48 7.08
CA ASN A 178 -15.72 15.65 7.27
C ASN A 178 -16.54 15.07 6.10
N HIS A 179 -16.09 15.27 4.85
CA HIS A 179 -16.76 14.66 3.69
C HIS A 179 -16.68 13.14 3.71
N TRP A 180 -15.54 12.57 4.15
CA TRP A 180 -15.40 11.13 4.31
C TRP A 180 -16.40 10.57 5.33
N GLU A 181 -16.51 11.19 6.51
CA GLU A 181 -17.45 10.75 7.54
C GLU A 181 -18.90 10.78 7.03
N GLU A 182 -19.30 11.86 6.36
CA GLU A 182 -20.65 11.96 5.77
C GLU A 182 -20.89 10.92 4.68
N TYR A 183 -19.92 10.72 3.78
CA TYR A 183 -20.01 9.73 2.71
C TYR A 183 -20.12 8.31 3.28
N HIS A 184 -19.30 7.98 4.27
CA HIS A 184 -19.27 6.67 4.92
C HIS A 184 -20.58 6.38 5.68
N GLU A 185 -21.15 7.38 6.35
CA GLU A 185 -22.48 7.26 6.99
C GLU A 185 -23.59 7.02 5.96
N ASN A 186 -23.58 7.75 4.84
CA ASN A 186 -24.57 7.58 3.77
C ASN A 186 -24.48 6.20 3.09
N MET A 187 -23.26 5.68 2.93
CA MET A 187 -23.01 4.34 2.40
C MET A 187 -23.55 3.26 3.34
N LYS A 188 -23.32 3.38 4.66
CA LYS A 188 -23.88 2.47 5.67
C LYS A 188 -25.41 2.47 5.71
N LEU A 189 -26.02 3.60 5.40
CA LEU A 189 -27.48 3.77 5.38
C LEU A 189 -28.12 3.38 4.03
N GLY A 190 -27.33 2.96 3.02
CA GLY A 190 -27.81 2.57 1.70
C GLY A 190 -28.46 3.73 0.92
N LYS A 191 -28.01 4.96 1.15
CA LYS A 191 -28.60 6.19 0.57
C LYS A 191 -27.87 6.71 -0.68
N LEU A 192 -26.85 5.98 -1.15
CA LEU A 192 -26.02 6.30 -2.31
C LEU A 192 -26.33 5.37 -3.48
#